data_AF-A0A357YVN2-F1
#
_entry.id   AF-A0A357YVN2-F1
#
_cell.length_a   1.000
_cell.length_b   1.000
_cell.length_c   1.000
_cell.angle_alpha   90.00
_cell.angle_beta   90.00
_cell.angle_gamma   90.00
#
_symmetry.space_group_name_H-M   'P 1'
#
loop_
_entity.id
_entity.type
_entity.pdbx_description
1 polymer ?
#
loop_
_entity_poly.entity_id
_entity_poly.type
_entity_poly.pdbx_seq_one_letter_code
_entity_poly.pdbx_strand_id
1 'polypeptide(L)'
;MTYADVGWAAVHPAADFRLDHGTCATWVMGIPWSQAPATGALMGTKTILNEFIAYLNLTRMPSGEISERSRIIISYAMCGFANQGSLGIMIGGMGGMVPETRDEIVSLGFRSIVAGTLATCMTGSVAGIFL
;
A
#
# COMPACT_ATOMS: atom_id res chain seq x y z
N MET A 1 18.92 -28.37 -8.63
CA MET A 1 19.41 -27.21 -7.85
C MET A 1 18.45 -26.07 -8.09
N THR A 2 17.32 -26.11 -7.40
CA THR A 2 16.27 -25.08 -7.44
C THR A 2 16.48 -24.13 -6.27
N TYR A 3 16.20 -22.85 -6.49
CA TYR A 3 16.42 -21.70 -5.61
C TYR A 3 15.59 -21.70 -4.29
N ALA A 4 15.33 -22.88 -3.71
CA ALA A 4 14.50 -23.04 -2.52
C ALA A 4 15.28 -23.33 -1.22
N ASP A 5 16.58 -23.66 -1.30
CA ASP A 5 17.30 -24.29 -0.17
C ASP A 5 18.33 -23.39 0.54
N VAL A 6 18.16 -22.05 0.52
CA VAL A 6 19.01 -21.14 1.30
C VAL A 6 18.20 -20.44 2.39
N GLY A 7 17.91 -21.16 3.47
CA GLY A 7 17.78 -20.61 4.84
C GLY A 7 16.69 -19.59 5.17
N TRP A 8 15.93 -19.07 4.22
CA TRP A 8 14.96 -17.99 4.43
C TRP A 8 13.80 -18.39 5.35
N ALA A 9 13.29 -19.61 5.21
CA ALA A 9 12.16 -20.11 6.00
C ALA A 9 12.52 -20.44 7.46
N ALA A 10 13.80 -20.68 7.78
CA ALA A 10 14.23 -21.11 9.11
C ALA A 10 14.36 -19.94 10.12
N VAL A 11 14.45 -18.69 9.64
CA VAL A 11 14.69 -17.51 10.47
C VAL A 11 13.41 -16.74 10.80
N HIS A 12 12.29 -16.99 10.09
CA HIS A 12 11.05 -16.24 10.25
C HIS A 12 9.78 -17.13 10.28
N PRO A 13 9.52 -17.86 11.38
CA PRO A 13 8.36 -18.75 11.51
C PRO A 13 6.98 -18.05 11.55
N ALA A 14 6.92 -16.72 11.44
CA ALA A 14 5.69 -15.92 11.36
C ALA A 14 5.42 -15.33 9.96
N ALA A 15 6.18 -15.74 8.94
CA ALA A 15 6.15 -15.13 7.60
C ALA A 15 5.02 -15.63 6.68
N ASP A 16 4.19 -16.58 7.12
CA ASP A 16 3.28 -17.33 6.24
C ASP A 16 1.99 -16.57 5.82
N PHE A 17 1.83 -15.30 6.24
CA PHE A 17 0.73 -14.43 5.81
C PHE A 17 1.16 -12.99 5.49
N ARG A 18 2.47 -12.72 5.42
CA ARG A 18 2.96 -11.38 5.05
C ARG A 18 2.91 -11.22 3.53
N LEU A 19 1.75 -10.76 3.05
CA LEU A 19 1.48 -10.26 1.70
C LEU A 19 2.70 -9.51 1.12
N ASP A 20 3.46 -10.22 0.32
CA ASP A 20 4.60 -9.82 -0.51
C ASP A 20 4.18 -8.91 -1.69
N HIS A 21 2.88 -8.64 -1.84
CA HIS A 21 2.30 -7.90 -2.95
C HIS A 21 2.67 -6.41 -3.02
N GLY A 22 3.23 -5.81 -1.97
CA GLY A 22 3.62 -4.39 -1.93
C GLY A 22 5.12 -4.12 -2.05
N THR A 23 5.97 -5.14 -1.96
CA THR A 23 7.43 -4.99 -1.81
C THR A 23 8.09 -4.36 -3.03
N CYS A 24 7.69 -4.78 -4.23
CA CYS A 24 8.22 -4.21 -5.46
C CYS A 24 7.83 -2.73 -5.61
N ALA A 25 6.60 -2.37 -5.23
CA ALA A 25 6.12 -1.00 -5.34
C ALA A 25 6.90 -0.05 -4.40
N THR A 26 7.10 -0.45 -3.14
CA THR A 26 7.83 0.39 -2.18
C THR A 26 9.30 0.54 -2.52
N TRP A 27 9.93 -0.50 -3.06
CA TRP A 27 11.30 -0.41 -3.56
C TRP A 27 11.44 0.60 -4.71
N VAL A 28 10.51 0.60 -5.67
CA VAL A 28 10.50 1.57 -6.79
C VAL A 28 10.30 3.01 -6.30
N MET A 29 9.60 3.22 -5.17
CA MET A 29 9.47 4.55 -4.55
C MET A 29 10.76 5.05 -3.87
N GLY A 30 11.85 4.27 -3.90
CA GLY A 30 13.14 4.63 -3.32
C GLY A 30 13.34 4.16 -1.88
N ILE A 31 12.55 3.21 -1.38
CA ILE A 31 12.77 2.55 -0.08
C ILE A 31 13.82 1.43 -0.25
N PRO A 32 14.84 1.34 0.63
CA PRO A 32 15.83 0.27 0.56
C PRO A 32 15.20 -1.12 0.59
N TRP A 33 15.78 -2.08 -0.14
CA TRP A 33 15.26 -3.45 -0.24
C TRP A 33 15.04 -4.12 1.12
N SER A 34 15.90 -3.86 2.11
CA SER A 34 15.77 -4.39 3.47
C SER A 34 14.50 -3.91 4.21
N GLN A 35 13.96 -2.75 3.82
CA GLN A 35 12.78 -2.13 4.43
C GLN A 35 11.52 -2.28 3.56
N ALA A 36 11.69 -2.72 2.30
CA ALA A 36 10.62 -2.88 1.33
C ALA A 36 9.56 -3.92 1.76
N PRO A 37 9.89 -5.07 2.39
CA PRO A 37 8.88 -6.00 2.89
C PRO A 37 7.97 -5.39 3.97
N ALA A 38 8.56 -4.72 4.96
CA ALA A 38 7.81 -4.10 6.06
C ALA A 38 6.88 -2.98 5.56
N THR A 39 7.40 -2.11 4.70
CA THR A 39 6.61 -1.01 4.09
C THR A 39 5.60 -1.52 3.06
N GLY A 40 5.91 -2.60 2.34
CA GLY A 40 5.00 -3.25 1.40
C GLY A 40 3.76 -3.83 2.09
N ALA A 41 3.94 -4.43 3.28
CA ALA A 41 2.83 -4.90 4.10
C ALA A 41 1.90 -3.75 4.54
N LEU A 42 2.43 -2.55 4.79
CA LEU A 42 1.60 -1.37 5.06
C LEU A 42 0.77 -0.95 3.85
N MET A 43 1.36 -0.93 2.65
CA MET A 43 0.62 -0.65 1.41
C MET A 43 -0.45 -1.70 1.12
N GLY A 44 -0.16 -2.97 1.39
CA GLY A 44 -1.13 -4.06 1.32
C GLY A 44 -2.29 -3.86 2.30
N THR A 45 -1.98 -3.55 3.57
CA THR A 45 -2.98 -3.22 4.59
C THR A 45 -3.86 -2.05 4.17
N LYS A 46 -3.24 -0.97 3.67
CA LYS A 46 -3.96 0.20 3.16
C LYS A 46 -4.92 -0.16 2.03
N THR A 47 -4.45 -0.99 1.10
CA THR A 47 -5.17 -1.27 -0.15
C THR A 47 -6.31 -2.27 0.04
N ILE A 48 -6.17 -3.24 0.97
CA ILE A 48 -7.18 -4.26 1.26
C ILE A 48 -8.13 -3.87 2.39
N LEU A 49 -7.63 -3.15 3.40
CA LEU A 49 -8.43 -2.73 4.56
C LEU A 49 -8.74 -1.24 4.48
N ASN A 50 -7.79 -0.40 4.88
CA ASN A 50 -7.83 1.07 4.76
C ASN A 50 -6.53 1.68 5.29
N GLU A 51 -6.32 2.96 4.97
CA GLU A 51 -5.20 3.79 5.38
C GLU A 51 -5.13 4.02 6.90
N PHE A 52 -6.26 4.12 7.62
CA PHE A 52 -6.24 4.31 9.07
C PHE A 52 -5.56 3.15 9.81
N ILE A 53 -5.89 1.90 9.45
CA ILE A 53 -5.25 0.71 10.01
C ILE A 53 -3.78 0.67 9.59
N ALA A 54 -3.46 1.05 8.36
CA ALA A 54 -2.06 1.11 7.90
C ALA A 54 -1.23 2.14 8.70
N TYR A 55 -1.78 3.33 8.98
CA TYR A 55 -1.12 4.31 9.85
C TYR A 55 -0.98 3.81 11.28
N LEU A 56 -1.98 3.13 11.85
CA LEU A 56 -1.86 2.49 13.17
C LEU A 56 -0.77 1.42 13.19
N ASN A 57 -0.61 0.66 12.11
CA ASN A 57 0.47 -0.32 11.99
C ASN A 57 1.84 0.37 11.89
N LEU A 58 1.94 1.49 11.17
CA LEU A 58 3.17 2.29 11.08
C LEU A 58 3.61 2.87 12.44
N THR A 59 2.66 3.33 13.28
CA THR A 59 2.98 3.85 14.62
C THR A 59 3.39 2.76 15.60
N ARG A 60 2.95 1.52 15.37
CA ARG A 60 3.31 0.34 16.19
C ARG A 60 4.61 -0.33 15.75
N MET A 61 5.21 0.10 14.63
CA MET A 61 6.48 -0.48 14.18
C MET A 61 7.60 -0.19 15.18
N PRO A 62 8.45 -1.19 15.49
CA PRO A 62 9.61 -0.98 16.34
C PRO A 62 10.52 0.14 15.83
N SER A 63 11.14 0.87 16.75
CA SER A 63 12.19 1.83 16.42
C SER A 63 13.33 1.14 15.69
N GLY A 64 13.77 1.70 14.56
CA GLY A 64 14.86 1.13 13.74
C GLY A 64 14.43 0.11 12.68
N GLU A 65 13.17 -0.35 12.68
CA GLU A 65 12.65 -1.25 11.63
C GLU A 65 12.70 -0.61 10.24
N ILE A 66 12.42 0.69 10.18
CA ILE A 66 12.55 1.51 8.98
C ILE A 66 13.27 2.82 9.31
N SER A 67 14.02 3.35 8.34
CA SER A 67 14.68 4.65 8.46
C SER A 67 13.67 5.80 8.48
N GLU A 68 14.07 6.96 9.00
CA GLU A 68 13.22 8.16 9.01
C GLU A 68 12.82 8.58 7.58
N ARG A 69 13.76 8.52 6.64
CA ARG A 69 13.49 8.76 5.22
C ARG A 69 12.38 7.84 4.69
N SER A 70 12.48 6.53 4.94
CA SER A 70 11.46 5.57 4.51
C SER A 70 10.11 5.80 5.21
N ARG A 71 10.13 6.21 6.48
CA ARG A 71 8.93 6.55 7.24
C ARG A 71 8.20 7.76 6.63
N ILE A 72 8.92 8.76 6.15
CA ILE A 72 8.34 9.91 5.45
C ILE A 72 7.77 9.47 4.09
N ILE A 73 8.55 8.74 3.27
CA ILE A 73 8.11 8.25 1.94
C ILE A 73 6.81 7.44 2.07
N ILE A 74 6.77 6.45 2.97
CA ILE A 74 5.60 5.60 3.13
C ILE A 74 4.39 6.35 3.69
N SER A 75 4.61 7.38 4.52
CA SER A 75 3.53 8.22 5.03
C SER A 75 2.83 8.99 3.91
N TYR A 76 3.58 9.48 2.91
CA TYR A 76 2.99 10.08 1.71
C TYR A 76 2.33 9.03 0.81
N ALA A 77 2.95 7.86 0.63
CA ALA A 77 2.41 6.79 -0.20
C ALA A 77 1.10 6.20 0.32
N MET A 78 0.88 6.20 1.64
CA MET A 78 -0.37 5.75 2.27
C MET A 78 -1.45 6.84 2.33
N CYS A 79 -1.12 8.10 2.03
CA CYS A 79 -2.03 9.23 2.15
C CYS A 79 -3.06 9.24 1.01
N GLY A 80 -4.08 8.38 1.11
CA GLY A 80 -5.22 8.38 0.19
C GLY A 80 -6.19 7.22 0.38
N PHE A 81 -7.45 7.47 0.05
CA PHE A 81 -8.59 6.56 0.25
C PHE A 81 -8.75 5.51 -0.87
N ALA A 82 -7.67 5.10 -1.53
CA ALA A 82 -7.76 4.08 -2.58
C ALA A 82 -7.76 2.66 -1.96
N ASN A 83 -8.93 2.23 -1.51
CA ASN A 83 -9.23 0.92 -0.91
C ASN A 83 -10.67 0.48 -1.28
N GLN A 84 -11.06 -0.76 -0.99
CA GLN A 84 -12.37 -1.30 -1.37
C GLN A 84 -13.52 -0.68 -0.58
N GLY A 85 -13.31 -0.32 0.69
CA GLY A 85 -14.34 0.35 1.50
C GLY A 85 -14.72 1.72 0.93
N SER A 86 -13.72 2.52 0.59
CA SER A 86 -13.88 3.83 -0.05
C SER A 86 -14.46 3.73 -1.46
N LEU A 87 -14.16 2.67 -2.21
CA LEU A 87 -14.84 2.40 -3.47
C LEU A 87 -16.35 2.17 -3.26
N GLY A 88 -16.74 1.41 -2.24
CA GLY A 88 -18.15 1.22 -1.88
C GLY A 88 -18.85 2.53 -1.55
N ILE A 89 -18.20 3.40 -0.78
CA ILE A 89 -18.69 4.75 -0.46
C ILE A 89 -18.86 5.59 -1.75
N MET A 90 -17.88 5.55 -2.64
CA MET A 90 -17.91 6.30 -3.91
C MET A 90 -19.06 5.82 -4.82
N ILE A 91 -19.21 4.50 -5.00
CA ILE A 91 -20.30 3.93 -5.81
C ILE A 91 -21.66 4.28 -5.19
N GLY A 92 -21.81 4.16 -3.88
CA GLY A 92 -23.05 4.49 -3.18
C GLY A 92 -23.40 5.98 -3.27
N GLY A 93 -22.41 6.84 -3.06
CA GLY A 93 -22.57 8.30 -3.12
C GLY A 93 -22.85 8.79 -4.53
N MET A 94 -21.92 8.57 -5.48
CA MET A 94 -22.07 9.06 -6.85
C MET A 94 -23.20 8.36 -7.61
N GLY A 95 -23.37 7.06 -7.41
CA GLY A 95 -24.47 6.30 -8.02
C GLY A 95 -25.85 6.70 -7.49
N GLY A 96 -25.93 7.32 -6.31
CA GLY A 96 -27.16 7.95 -5.80
C GLY A 96 -27.37 9.37 -6.31
N MET A 97 -26.29 10.12 -6.58
CA MET A 97 -26.34 11.49 -7.10
C MET A 97 -26.65 11.55 -8.60
N VAL A 98 -26.11 10.61 -9.38
CA VAL A 98 -26.25 10.55 -10.85
C VAL A 98 -26.61 9.11 -11.29
N PRO A 99 -27.85 8.65 -11.04
CA PRO A 99 -28.24 7.24 -11.22
C PRO A 99 -28.06 6.71 -12.65
N GLU A 100 -28.23 7.56 -13.66
CA GLU A 100 -28.11 7.24 -15.08
C GLU A 100 -26.68 6.87 -15.51
N THR A 101 -25.66 7.25 -14.73
CA THR A 101 -24.24 6.92 -14.99
C THR A 101 -23.71 5.83 -14.06
N ARG A 102 -24.57 5.20 -13.25
CA ARG A 102 -24.14 4.23 -12.22
C ARG A 102 -23.33 3.07 -12.78
N ASP A 103 -23.74 2.52 -13.94
CA ASP A 103 -23.04 1.40 -14.56
C ASP A 103 -21.63 1.79 -15.02
N GLU A 104 -21.46 3.03 -15.50
CA GLU A 104 -20.15 3.59 -15.85
C GLU A 104 -19.27 3.72 -14.60
N ILE A 105 -19.80 4.30 -13.52
CA ILE A 105 -19.09 4.45 -12.24
C ILE A 105 -18.60 3.10 -11.71
N VAL A 106 -19.47 2.09 -11.71
CA VAL A 106 -19.13 0.73 -11.26
C VAL A 106 -18.05 0.12 -12.17
N SER A 107 -18.16 0.30 -13.49
CA SER A 107 -17.17 -0.23 -14.45
C SER A 107 -15.76 0.34 -14.25
N LEU A 108 -15.65 1.57 -13.73
CA LEU A 108 -14.38 2.24 -13.44
C LEU A 108 -13.83 1.92 -12.03
N GLY A 109 -14.61 1.28 -11.16
CA GLY A 109 -14.29 1.17 -9.74
C GLY A 109 -12.96 0.48 -9.41
N PHE A 110 -12.65 -0.64 -10.07
CA PHE A 110 -11.35 -1.28 -9.85
C PHE A 110 -10.19 -0.44 -10.40
N ARG A 111 -10.40 0.21 -11.56
CA ARG A 111 -9.41 1.09 -12.18
C ARG A 111 -9.11 2.29 -11.29
N SER A 112 -10.10 2.84 -10.59
CA SER A 112 -9.90 3.96 -9.67
C SER A 112 -9.05 3.60 -8.46
N ILE A 113 -9.16 2.36 -7.93
CA ILE A 113 -8.28 1.90 -6.84
C ILE A 113 -6.82 1.84 -7.31
N VAL A 114 -6.57 1.26 -8.49
CA VAL A 114 -5.22 1.18 -9.07
C VAL A 114 -4.67 2.57 -9.34
N ALA A 115 -5.44 3.43 -10.03
CA ALA A 115 -5.03 4.80 -10.34
C ALA A 115 -4.75 5.62 -9.08
N GLY A 116 -5.63 5.55 -8.09
CA GLY A 116 -5.46 6.26 -6.82
C GLY A 116 -4.25 5.78 -6.02
N THR A 117 -3.97 4.46 -6.04
CA THR A 117 -2.77 3.91 -5.38
C THR A 117 -1.50 4.34 -6.09
N LEU A 118 -1.47 4.33 -7.43
CA LEU A 118 -0.32 4.83 -8.18
C LEU A 118 -0.08 6.32 -7.96
N ALA A 119 -1.15 7.12 -7.84
CA ALA A 119 -1.05 8.55 -7.53
C ALA A 119 -0.37 8.80 -6.18
N THR A 120 -0.77 8.08 -5.12
CA THR A 120 -0.11 8.23 -3.81
C THR A 120 1.31 7.68 -3.82
N CYS A 121 1.57 6.57 -4.51
CA CYS A 121 2.93 6.05 -4.71
C CYS A 121 3.85 7.07 -5.40
N MET A 122 3.32 7.81 -6.38
CA MET A 122 4.05 8.88 -7.05
C MET A 122 4.40 10.01 -6.07
N THR A 123 3.43 10.44 -5.24
CA THR A 123 3.68 11.43 -4.19
C THR A 123 4.77 10.97 -3.21
N GLY A 124 4.74 9.71 -2.78
CA GLY A 124 5.79 9.11 -1.94
C GLY A 124 7.15 9.10 -2.62
N SER A 125 7.19 8.77 -3.92
CA SER A 125 8.43 8.77 -4.71
C SER A 125 9.01 10.18 -4.84
N VAL A 126 8.16 11.18 -5.10
CA VAL A 126 8.56 12.59 -5.17
C VAL A 126 9.11 13.06 -3.84
N ALA A 127 8.45 12.73 -2.72
CA ALA A 127 8.99 13.01 -1.38
C ALA A 127 10.38 12.38 -1.20
N GLY A 128 10.57 11.14 -1.66
CA GLY A 128 11.86 10.46 -1.63
C GLY A 128 12.96 11.12 -2.47
N ILE A 129 12.63 11.87 -3.53
CA ILE A 129 13.62 12.61 -4.33
C ILE A 129 14.16 13.82 -3.57
N PHE A 130 13.33 14.46 -2.74
CA PHE A 130 13.70 15.67 -1.99
C PHE A 130 14.29 15.41 -0.60
N LEU A 131 14.44 14.13 -0.21
CA LEU A 131 14.92 13.67 1.10
C LEU A 131 16.19 12.81 0.96
#